data_AF-V7AIS2-F1
#
_entry.id   AF-V7AIS2-F1
#
_cell.length_a   1.000
_cell.length_b   1.000
_cell.length_c   1.000
_cell.angle_alpha   90.00
_cell.angle_beta   90.00
_cell.angle_gamma   90.00
#
_symmetry.space_group_name_H-M   'P 1'
#
loop_
_entity.id
_entity.type
_entity.pdbx_description
1 polymer ?
#
loop_
_entity_poly.entity_id
_entity_poly.type
_entity_poly.pdbx_seq_one_letter_code
_entity_poly.pdbx_strand_id
1 'polypeptide(L)' 'FDDKNAESLRMVTKRVASMDGRFDFGFDPKSINWKDYMMNIHFPGLMKHSIKKLSIGSKM' A
#
# COMPACT_ATOMS: atom_id res chain seq x y z
N PHE A 1 -12.33 -7.77 -4.78
CA PHE A 1 -11.51 -6.82 -4.00
C PHE A 1 -12.35 -5.57 -3.79
N ASP A 2 -12.56 -5.15 -2.55
CA ASP A 2 -13.30 -3.94 -2.19
C ASP A 2 -12.34 -2.74 -2.29
N ASP A 3 -12.66 -1.74 -3.12
CA ASP A 3 -11.78 -0.60 -3.43
C ASP A 3 -12.00 0.61 -2.50
N LYS A 4 -12.85 0.47 -1.46
CA LYS A 4 -13.15 1.52 -0.47
C LYS A 4 -11.92 2.20 0.14
N ASN A 5 -10.84 1.47 0.38
CA ASN A 5 -9.61 2.05 0.90
C ASN A 5 -8.95 2.98 -0.12
N ALA A 6 -8.94 2.59 -1.40
CA ALA A 6 -8.44 3.43 -2.49
C ALA A 6 -9.35 4.65 -2.69
N GLU A 7 -10.67 4.50 -2.55
CA GLU A 7 -11.62 5.61 -2.64
C GLU A 7 -11.41 6.63 -1.51
N SER A 8 -11.24 6.17 -0.27
CA SER A 8 -10.96 7.04 0.88
C SER A 8 -9.65 7.79 0.70
N LEU A 9 -8.59 7.10 0.26
CA LEU A 9 -7.30 7.74 -0.03
C LEU A 9 -7.45 8.79 -1.13
N ARG A 10 -8.18 8.49 -2.21
CA ARG A 10 -8.44 9.43 -3.31
C ARG A 10 -9.21 10.66 -2.84
N MET A 11 -10.22 10.48 -1.98
CA MET A 11 -11.00 11.58 -1.40
C MET A 11 -10.15 12.48 -0.49
N VAL A 12 -9.34 11.90 0.39
CA VAL A 12 -8.42 12.65 1.25
C VAL A 12 -7.40 13.41 0.42
N THR A 13 -6.80 12.76 -0.57
CA THR A 13 -5.83 13.43 -1.43
C THR A 13 -6.46 14.56 -2.22
N LYS A 14 -7.63 14.39 -2.84
CA LYS A 14 -8.31 15.49 -3.55
C LYS A 14 -8.51 16.72 -2.66
N ARG A 15 -8.88 16.50 -1.39
CA ARG A 15 -9.01 17.59 -0.40
C ARG A 15 -7.66 18.28 -0.14
N VAL A 16 -6.59 17.52 0.09
CA VAL A 16 -5.24 18.07 0.34
C VAL A 16 -4.69 18.79 -0.91
N ALA A 17 -4.85 18.19 -2.09
CA ALA A 17 -4.50 18.76 -3.40
C ALA A 17 -5.14 20.12 -3.63
N SER A 18 -6.44 20.23 -3.33
CA SER A 18 -7.18 21.48 -3.46
C SER A 18 -6.74 22.57 -2.48
N MET A 19 -6.10 22.21 -1.36
CA MET A 19 -5.65 23.17 -0.34
C MET A 19 -4.24 23.69 -0.60
N ASP A 20 -3.35 22.89 -1.22
CA ASP A 20 -1.93 23.25 -1.40
C ASP A 20 -1.55 23.53 -2.87
N GLY A 21 -2.45 23.29 -3.83
CA GLY A 21 -2.26 23.59 -5.26
C GLY A 21 -1.10 22.87 -5.96
N ARG A 22 -0.28 22.14 -5.21
CA ARG A 22 0.93 21.42 -5.66
C ARG A 22 0.84 19.91 -5.50
N PHE A 23 -0.26 19.41 -4.94
CA PHE A 23 -0.32 18.05 -4.43
C PHE A 23 -1.23 17.15 -5.27
N ASP A 24 -0.83 16.89 -6.51
CA ASP A 24 -1.43 15.79 -7.26
C ASP A 24 -0.83 14.48 -6.70
N PHE A 25 -1.60 13.65 -5.96
CA PHE A 25 -1.23 12.23 -5.87
C PHE A 25 -1.48 11.64 -7.26
N GLY A 26 -0.51 11.83 -8.15
CA GLY A 26 -0.34 11.05 -9.35
C GLY A 26 0.12 9.65 -8.98
N PHE A 27 -0.67 8.91 -8.17
CA PHE A 27 -0.43 7.48 -8.01
C PHE A 27 -0.85 6.81 -9.31
N ASP A 28 0.08 6.78 -10.27
CA ASP A 28 -0.05 5.98 -11.47
C ASP A 28 0.53 4.59 -11.18
N PRO A 29 -0.31 3.55 -11.01
CA PRO A 29 0.18 2.20 -10.81
C PRO A 29 1.04 1.72 -11.98
N LYS A 30 0.92 2.29 -13.18
CA LYS A 30 1.77 1.91 -14.34
C LYS A 30 3.20 2.44 -14.22
N SER A 31 3.43 3.46 -13.40
CA SER A 31 4.77 4.02 -13.16
C SER A 31 5.65 3.13 -12.27
N ILE A 32 5.05 2.15 -11.59
CA ILE A 32 5.76 1.25 -10.68
C ILE A 32 6.43 0.13 -11.47
N ASN A 33 7.72 -0.10 -11.23
CA ASN A 33 8.36 -1.36 -11.61
C ASN A 33 7.86 -2.47 -10.68
N TRP A 34 6.74 -3.08 -11.06
CA TRP A 34 6.05 -4.08 -10.24
C TRP A 34 6.91 -5.29 -9.90
N LYS A 35 7.79 -5.71 -10.80
CA LYS A 35 8.68 -6.85 -10.56
C LYS A 35 9.64 -6.54 -9.42
N ASP A 36 10.28 -5.38 -9.46
CA ASP A 36 11.21 -4.95 -8.42
C ASP A 36 10.49 -4.72 -7.09
N TYR A 37 9.37 -3.99 -7.11
CA TYR A 37 8.57 -3.72 -5.92
C TYR A 37 8.10 -5.01 -5.23
N MET A 38 7.57 -5.99 -5.97
CA MET A 38 7.07 -7.22 -5.37
C MET A 38 8.19 -8.06 -4.75
N MET A 39 9.31 -8.22 -5.46
CA MET A 39 10.41 -9.10 -5.03
C MET A 39 11.22 -8.50 -3.88
N ASN A 40 11.47 -7.20 -3.92
CA ASN A 40 12.42 -6.56 -3.00
C ASN A 40 11.76 -5.79 -1.87
N ILE A 41 10.48 -5.39 -2.01
CA ILE A 41 9.76 -4.63 -0.98
C ILE A 41 8.57 -5.42 -0.43
N HIS A 42 7.66 -5.86 -1.29
CA HIS A 42 6.36 -6.39 -0.84
C HIS A 42 6.48 -7.76 -0.16
N PHE A 43 7.05 -8.78 -0.82
CA PHE A 43 7.19 -10.12 -0.24
C PHE A 43 8.06 -10.13 1.03
N PRO A 44 9.23 -9.45 1.08
CA PRO A 44 10.00 -9.36 2.32
C PRO A 44 9.20 -8.71 3.46
N GLY A 45 8.43 -7.65 3.17
CA GLY A 45 7.55 -7.01 4.15
C GLY A 45 6.47 -7.95 4.68
N LEU A 46 5.80 -8.71 3.79
CA LEU A 46 4.81 -9.72 4.17
C LEU A 46 5.42 -10.83 5.04
N MET A 47 6.60 -11.35 4.67
CA MET A 47 7.31 -12.36 5.45
C MET A 47 7.63 -11.84 6.86
N LYS A 48 8.09 -10.59 6.96
CA LYS A 48 8.50 -9.97 8.21
C LYS A 48 7.31 -9.68 9.15
N HIS A 49 6.18 -9.24 8.61
CA HIS A 49 5.10 -8.66 9.42
C HIS A 49 3.82 -9.51 9.45
N SER A 50 3.52 -10.25 8.38
CA SER A 50 2.26 -10.99 8.26
C SER A 50 2.44 -12.48 8.58
N ILE A 51 3.55 -13.08 8.15
CA ILE A 51 3.77 -14.53 8.30
C ILE A 51 4.30 -14.89 9.70
N LYS A 52 5.08 -14.01 10.35
CA LYS A 52 5.53 -14.22 11.75
C LYS A 52 4.38 -14.33 12.77
N LYS A 53 3.21 -13.76 12.50
CA LYS A 53 2.05 -13.84 13.41
C LYS A 53 1.34 -15.20 13.37
N LEU A 54 1.60 -16.03 12.37
CA LEU A 54 0.93 -17.33 12.19
C LEU A 54 1.71 -18.52 12.77
N SER A 55 2.92 -18.34 13.30
CA SER A 55 3.78 -19.46 13.74
C SER A 55 4.23 -19.45 15.20
N ILE A 56 3.68 -18.61 16.08
CA ILE A 56 4.10 -18.57 17.50
C ILE A 56 2.90 -18.73 18.46
N GLY A 57 1.92 -19.56 18.11
CA GLY A 57 0.76 -19.78 18.98
C GLY A 57 -0.10 -21.00 18.66
N SER A 58 0.42 -22.00 17.96
CA SER A 58 -0.30 -23.26 17.77
C SER A 58 0.66 -24.43 17.99
N LYS A 59 0.95 -24.65 19.28
CA LYS A 59 1.47 -25.86 19.96
C LYS A 59 2.39 -25.45 21.11
N MET A 60 1.79 -25.28 22.28
CA MET A 60 2.14 -25.98 23.52
C MET A 60 0.93 -25.93 24.43
#